data_AF-A0A925VV75-F1
#
_entry.id   AF-A0A925VV75-F1
#
_cell.length_a   1.000
_cell.length_b   1.000
_cell.length_c   1.000
_cell.angle_alpha   90.00
_cell.angle_beta   90.00
_cell.angle_gamma   90.00
#
_symmetry.space_group_name_H-M   'P 1'
#
loop_
_entity.id
_entity.type
_entity.pdbx_description
1 polymer ?
#
loop_
_entity_poly.entity_id
_entity_poly.type
_entity_poly.pdbx_seq_one_letter_code
_entity_poly.pdbx_strand_id
1 'polypeptide(L)' 'ILSRIPANRWGTPDDFKGPVVFLASPAADYIHGTILTVDGGWMGR' A
#
# COMPACT_ATOMS: atom_id res chain seq x y z
N ILE A 1 0.70 10.54 16.85
CA ILE A 1 0.96 10.10 15.45
C ILE A 1 0.23 8.80 15.14
N LEU A 2 0.37 7.74 15.94
CA LEU A 2 -0.37 6.48 15.72
C LEU A 2 -1.90 6.65 15.66
N SER A 3 -2.47 7.53 16.49
CA SER A 3 -3.90 7.88 16.45
C SER A 3 -4.39 8.45 15.10
N ARG A 4 -3.47 8.82 14.21
CA ARG A 4 -3.76 9.32 12.87
C ARG A 4 -3.60 8.25 11.78
N ILE A 5 -3.16 7.04 12.11
CA ILE A 5 -3.10 5.90 11.19
C ILE A 5 -4.30 5.01 11.52
N PRO A 6 -5.31 4.86 10.64
CA PRO A 6 -6.45 3.98 10.89
C PRO A 6 -6.07 2.54 11.24
N ALA A 7 -5.02 1.99 10.62
CA ALA A 7 -4.48 0.67 10.96
C ALA A 7 -3.85 0.58 12.38
N ASN A 8 -3.70 1.71 13.08
CA ASN A 8 -3.18 1.84 14.44
C ASN A 8 -1.81 1.17 14.69
N ARG A 9 -0.98 1.11 13.65
CA ARG A 9 0.40 0.65 13.73
C ARG A 9 1.23 1.32 12.65
N TRP A 10 2.54 1.31 12.83
CA TRP A 10 3.43 1.63 11.72
C TRP A 10 3.43 0.49 10.69
N GLY A 11 3.64 0.88 9.44
CA GLY A 11 3.95 -0.07 8.37
C GLY A 11 5.28 -0.76 8.65
N THR A 12 5.40 -1.97 8.14
CA THR A 12 6.60 -2.78 8.17
C THR A 12 7.00 -3.11 6.72
N PRO A 13 8.25 -3.52 6.46
CA PRO A 13 8.63 -3.97 5.11
C PRO A 13 7.74 -5.09 4.56
N ASP A 14 7.18 -5.92 5.44
CA ASP A 14 6.32 -7.04 5.07
C ASP A 14 5.00 -6.61 4.42
N ASP A 15 4.49 -5.42 4.76
CA ASP A 15 3.26 -4.86 4.18
C ASP A 15 3.40 -4.53 2.68
N PHE A 16 4.64 -4.39 2.18
CA PHE A 16 4.92 -4.07 0.78
C PHE A 16 5.11 -5.31 -0.09
N LYS A 17 5.33 -6.49 0.48
CA LYS A 17 5.58 -7.73 -0.29
C LYS A 17 4.45 -8.01 -1.28
N GLY A 18 3.20 -8.01 -0.80
CA GLY A 18 2.01 -8.23 -1.64
C GLY A 18 1.84 -7.18 -2.74
N PRO A 19 1.76 -5.88 -2.40
CA PRO A 19 1.65 -4.80 -3.38
C PRO A 19 2.75 -4.80 -4.45
N VAL A 20 4.01 -5.06 -4.06
CA VAL A 20 5.14 -5.13 -5.01
C VAL A 20 4.99 -6.33 -5.93
N VAL A 21 4.69 -7.52 -5.41
CA VAL A 21 4.46 -8.71 -6.24
C VAL A 21 3.28 -8.50 -7.19
N PHE A 22 2.19 -7.90 -6.72
CA PHE A 22 1.04 -7.56 -7.56
C PHE A 22 1.44 -6.67 -8.73
N LEU A 23 2.08 -5.52 -8.46
CA LEU A 23 2.49 -4.56 -9.49
C LEU A 23 3.56 -5.12 -10.45
N ALA A 24 4.37 -6.09 -10.01
CA ALA A 24 5.37 -6.75 -10.85
C ALA A 24 4.82 -7.97 -11.62
N SER A 25 3.56 -8.34 -11.41
CA SER A 25 2.96 -9.53 -12.00
C SER A 25 2.01 -9.21 -13.16
N PRO A 26 1.65 -10.22 -13.98
CA PRO A 26 0.61 -10.07 -15.01
C PRO A 26 -0.76 -9.61 -14.48
N ALA A 27 -1.02 -9.74 -13.18
CA ALA A 27 -2.26 -9.26 -12.57
C ALA A 27 -2.42 -7.74 -12.67
N ALA A 28 -1.34 -7.00 -12.93
CA ALA A 28 -1.33 -5.55 -13.11
C ALA A 28 -1.12 -5.12 -14.58
N ASP A 29 -1.29 -6.02 -15.57
CA ASP A 29 -0.95 -5.76 -16.98
C ASP A 29 -1.64 -4.55 -17.64
N TYR A 30 -2.78 -4.10 -17.10
CA TYR A 30 -3.49 -2.91 -17.59
C TYR A 30 -3.42 -1.72 -16.63
N ILE A 31 -2.54 -1.77 -15.63
CA ILE A 31 -2.34 -0.73 -14.64
C ILE A 31 -1.06 0.03 -14.97
N HIS A 32 -1.20 1.25 -15.48
CA HIS A 32 -0.09 2.12 -15.85
C HIS A 32 -0.27 3.55 -15.32
N GLY A 33 0.85 4.21 -15.00
CA GLY A 33 0.87 5.63 -14.65
C GLY A 33 0.15 6.00 -13.35
N THR A 34 -0.09 5.04 -12.46
CA THR A 34 -0.82 5.25 -11.19
C THR A 34 0.04 4.91 -9.98
N ILE A 35 -0.34 5.46 -8.82
CA ILE A 35 0.32 5.23 -7.53
C ILE A 35 -0.60 4.36 -6.67
N LEU A 36 -0.10 3.20 -6.24
CA LEU A 36 -0.75 2.35 -5.25
C LEU A 36 -0.29 2.75 -3.84
N THR A 37 -1.14 3.46 -3.11
CA THR A 37 -0.82 3.92 -1.75
C THR A 37 -0.93 2.78 -0.74
N VAL A 38 0.15 2.55 0.02
CA VAL A 38 0.21 1.56 1.11
C VAL A 38 0.59 2.30 2.40
N ASP A 39 -0.39 2.87 3.09
CA ASP A 39 -0.16 3.84 4.18
C ASP A 39 -0.95 3.56 5.47
N GLY A 40 -1.64 2.40 5.54
CA GLY A 40 -2.49 2.07 6.68
C GLY A 40 -3.72 2.97 6.84
N GLY A 41 -4.15 3.65 5.77
CA GLY A 41 -5.30 4.56 5.73
C GLY A 41 -4.97 6.01 6.05
N TRP A 42 -3.70 6.40 6.03
CA TRP A 42 -3.28 7.75 6.43
C TRP A 42 -3.84 8.87 5.56
N MET A 43 -4.02 8.66 4.26
CA MET A 43 -4.57 9.64 3.32
C MET A 43 -6.09 9.57 3.16
N GLY A 44 -6.71 8.43 3.49
CA GLY A 44 -8.15 8.18 3.28
C GLY A 44 -9.05 8.50 4.48
N ARG A 45 -8.49 9.11 5.51
CA ARG A 45 -9.17 9.52 6.74
C ARG A 45 -9.65 10.96 6.68
#